data_AF-A0A7Y4RU53-F1
#
_entry.id   AF-A0A7Y4RU53-F1
#
_cell.length_a   1.000
_cell.length_b   1.000
_cell.length_c   1.000
_cell.angle_alpha   90.00
_cell.angle_beta   90.00
_cell.angle_gamma   90.00
#
_symmetry.space_group_name_H-M   'P 1'
#
loop_
_entity.id
_entity.type
_entity.pdbx_description
1 polymer ?
#
loop_
_entity_poly.entity_id
_entity_poly.type
_entity_poly.pdbx_seq_one_letter_code
_entity_poly.pdbx_strand_id
1 'polypeptide(L)'
;MLSGNLAKLKIPARQMPAAVDGLWEHTCFEAFVGVEGENRYHEFNFSPSGQYAAYAFSAYRERDEWQPIQVPAISFSEINNRYELKAAIAQTNLPVNINKQSYQLGISAVLELYDGQKSYWAFLHPSERPDFHHRDGFILSINPNEIR
;
A
#
# COMPACT_ATOMS: atom_id res chain seq x y z
N MET A 1 -7.99 6.53 5.46
CA MET A 1 -9.22 7.36 5.43
C MET A 1 -8.93 8.63 4.65
N LEU A 2 -9.81 9.03 3.74
CA LEU A 2 -9.74 10.29 2.99
C LEU A 2 -10.92 11.19 3.34
N SER A 3 -10.67 12.49 3.43
CA SER A 3 -11.68 13.52 3.67
C SER A 3 -11.33 14.79 2.91
N GLY A 4 -12.33 15.57 2.49
CA GLY A 4 -12.14 16.79 1.71
C GLY A 4 -13.18 16.89 0.59
N ASN A 5 -12.82 17.49 -0.54
CA ASN A 5 -13.69 17.53 -1.72
C ASN A 5 -13.56 16.23 -2.53
N LEU A 6 -14.17 15.17 -2.00
CA LEU A 6 -14.07 13.81 -2.55
C LEU A 6 -14.73 13.66 -3.93
N ALA A 7 -15.68 14.52 -4.27
CA ALA A 7 -16.36 14.52 -5.57
C ALA A 7 -15.40 14.80 -6.76
N LYS A 8 -14.20 15.34 -6.50
CA LYS A 8 -13.18 15.55 -7.52
C LYS A 8 -12.34 14.29 -7.81
N LEU A 9 -12.36 13.32 -6.89
CA LEU A 9 -11.59 12.09 -7.03
C LEU A 9 -12.26 11.16 -8.02
N LYS A 10 -11.47 10.63 -8.94
CA LYS A 10 -11.87 9.54 -9.82
C LYS A 10 -11.63 8.23 -9.08
N ILE A 11 -12.70 7.69 -8.50
CA ILE A 11 -12.69 6.43 -7.76
C ILE A 11 -12.92 5.27 -8.74
N PRO A 12 -12.01 4.27 -8.82
CA PRO A 12 -12.21 3.08 -9.62
C PRO A 12 -13.54 2.39 -9.27
N ALA A 13 -14.30 2.01 -10.31
CA ALA A 13 -15.54 1.26 -10.12
C ALA A 13 -15.26 -0.10 -9.49
N ARG A 14 -16.20 -0.60 -8.68
CA ARG A 14 -16.10 -1.92 -8.04
C ARG A 14 -15.94 -3.03 -9.09
N GLN A 15 -14.99 -3.93 -8.86
CA GLN A 15 -14.68 -5.09 -9.69
C GLN A 15 -14.72 -6.37 -8.85
N MET A 16 -14.63 -7.52 -9.52
CA MET A 16 -14.30 -8.77 -8.82
C MET A 16 -12.88 -8.66 -8.24
N PRO A 17 -12.66 -9.08 -6.98
CA PRO A 17 -11.31 -9.10 -6.40
C PRO A 17 -10.37 -9.96 -7.24
N ALA A 18 -9.27 -9.35 -7.69
CA ALA A 18 -8.27 -9.99 -8.53
C ALA A 18 -6.91 -9.29 -8.38
N ALA A 19 -5.83 -10.05 -8.62
CA ALA A 19 -4.49 -9.50 -8.74
C ALA A 19 -4.35 -8.77 -10.10
N VAL A 20 -4.01 -7.49 -10.08
CA VAL A 20 -3.87 -6.63 -11.26
C VAL A 20 -2.70 -5.68 -11.08
N ASP A 21 -1.81 -5.61 -12.06
CA ASP A 21 -0.71 -4.65 -12.10
C ASP A 21 -1.20 -3.25 -12.54
N GLY A 22 -0.42 -2.21 -12.27
CA GLY A 22 -0.71 -0.86 -12.76
C GLY A 22 -1.76 -0.11 -11.94
N LEU A 23 -2.10 -0.58 -10.73
CA LEU A 23 -3.08 0.12 -9.88
C LEU A 23 -2.66 1.55 -9.52
N TRP A 24 -1.36 1.82 -9.44
CA TRP A 24 -0.78 3.15 -9.20
C TRP A 24 -1.07 4.15 -10.33
N GLU A 25 -1.62 3.71 -11.46
CA GLU A 25 -2.09 4.60 -12.52
C GLU A 25 -3.43 5.27 -12.19
N HIS A 26 -4.13 4.80 -11.17
CA HIS A 26 -5.44 5.27 -10.73
C HIS A 26 -5.44 5.59 -9.23
N THR A 27 -6.60 5.94 -8.68
CA THR A 27 -6.74 6.08 -7.23
C THR A 27 -6.50 4.73 -6.54
N CYS A 28 -5.43 4.62 -5.76
CA CYS A 28 -5.07 3.45 -4.97
C CYS A 28 -4.40 3.84 -3.65
N PHE A 29 -4.27 2.88 -2.74
CA PHE A 29 -3.57 3.01 -1.47
C PHE A 29 -2.51 1.93 -1.39
N GLU A 30 -1.33 2.26 -0.90
CA GLU A 30 -0.20 1.34 -0.92
C GLU A 30 0.38 1.19 0.49
N ALA A 31 0.81 -0.03 0.78
CA ALA A 31 1.54 -0.37 1.99
C ALA A 31 2.85 -1.05 1.61
N PHE A 32 3.95 -0.47 2.07
CA PHE A 32 5.28 -1.02 1.96
C PHE A 32 5.69 -1.53 3.32
N VAL A 33 6.08 -2.80 3.43
CA VAL A 33 6.41 -3.45 4.70
C VAL A 33 7.79 -4.07 4.57
N GLY A 34 8.74 -3.59 5.36
CA GLY A 34 10.07 -4.17 5.48
C GLY A 34 10.39 -4.53 6.92
N VAL A 35 11.45 -5.32 7.12
CA VAL A 35 11.96 -5.67 8.46
C VAL A 35 13.07 -4.71 8.83
N GLU A 36 13.06 -4.20 10.06
CA GLU A 36 14.10 -3.31 10.56
C GLU A 36 15.50 -3.95 10.43
N GLY A 37 16.44 -3.18 9.88
CA GLY A 37 17.80 -3.65 9.58
C GLY A 37 17.95 -4.44 8.28
N GLU A 38 16.87 -4.63 7.52
CA GLU A 38 16.90 -5.33 6.23
C GLU A 38 16.50 -4.43 5.06
N ASN A 39 17.11 -4.71 3.90
CA ASN A 39 16.82 -4.03 2.64
C ASN A 39 15.55 -4.55 1.96
N ARG A 40 15.20 -5.82 2.18
CA ARG A 40 14.03 -6.44 1.57
C ARG A 40 12.73 -5.86 2.12
N TYR A 41 11.73 -5.76 1.26
CA TYR A 41 10.40 -5.32 1.64
C TYR A 41 9.37 -5.89 0.67
N HIS A 42 8.12 -5.95 1.12
CA HIS A 42 6.97 -6.25 0.28
C HIS A 42 6.18 -4.97 0.05
N GLU A 43 5.58 -4.86 -1.13
CA GLU A 43 4.65 -3.81 -1.53
C GLU A 43 3.26 -4.42 -1.71
N PHE A 44 2.23 -3.71 -1.27
CA PHE A 44 0.84 -4.08 -1.48
C PHE A 44 0.05 -2.87 -1.95
N ASN A 45 -0.61 -2.97 -3.10
CA ASN A 45 -1.40 -1.89 -3.68
C ASN A 45 -2.86 -2.29 -3.65
N PHE A 46 -3.71 -1.42 -3.12
CA PHE A 46 -5.13 -1.67 -2.87
C PHE A 46 -5.97 -0.64 -3.61
N SER A 47 -6.80 -1.10 -4.55
CA SER A 47 -7.74 -0.25 -5.27
C SER A 47 -9.08 -0.19 -4.55
N PRO A 48 -9.78 0.96 -4.53
CA PRO A 48 -11.19 1.04 -4.20
C PRO A 48 -12.08 0.06 -4.98
N SER A 49 -11.63 -0.41 -6.16
CA SER A 49 -12.36 -1.42 -6.93
C SER A 49 -12.45 -2.78 -6.23
N GLY A 50 -11.57 -3.06 -5.25
CA GLY A 50 -11.38 -4.36 -4.63
C GLY A 50 -10.27 -5.20 -5.29
N GLN A 51 -9.65 -4.71 -6.36
CA GLN A 51 -8.45 -5.30 -6.94
C GLN A 51 -7.21 -4.94 -6.14
N TYR A 52 -6.18 -5.77 -6.26
CA TYR A 52 -4.93 -5.60 -5.54
C TYR A 52 -3.72 -5.94 -6.40
N ALA A 53 -2.55 -5.46 -5.98
CA ALA A 53 -1.25 -5.93 -6.46
C ALA A 53 -0.38 -6.21 -5.24
N ALA A 54 0.55 -7.16 -5.35
CA ALA A 54 1.48 -7.47 -4.27
C ALA A 54 2.81 -7.94 -4.85
N TYR A 55 3.90 -7.41 -4.30
CA TYR A 55 5.25 -7.63 -4.84
C TYR A 55 6.25 -7.82 -3.71
N ALA A 56 7.30 -8.60 -3.96
CA ALA A 56 8.47 -8.67 -3.10
C ALA A 56 9.67 -8.00 -3.78
N PHE A 57 10.50 -7.37 -2.96
CA PHE A 57 11.74 -6.73 -3.39
C PHE A 57 12.87 -7.15 -2.47
N SER A 58 14.01 -7.52 -3.05
CA SER A 58 15.24 -7.85 -2.32
C SER A 58 15.99 -6.58 -1.87
N ALA A 59 15.88 -5.50 -2.64
CA ALA A 59 16.39 -4.17 -2.33
C ALA A 59 15.58 -3.08 -3.08
N TYR A 60 16.04 -1.84 -3.03
CA TYR A 60 15.37 -0.70 -3.66
C TYR A 60 15.06 -0.96 -5.15
N ARG A 61 13.77 -1.14 -5.46
CA ARG A 61 13.24 -1.43 -6.81
C ARG A 61 13.85 -2.67 -7.49
N GLU A 62 14.49 -3.54 -6.73
CA GLU A 62 14.97 -4.85 -7.19
C GLU A 62 13.90 -5.91 -6.88
N ARG A 63 13.07 -6.22 -7.88
CA ARG A 63 11.90 -7.09 -7.71
C ARG A 63 12.29 -8.56 -7.72
N ASP A 64 11.78 -9.32 -6.76
CA ASP A 64 11.90 -10.78 -6.70
C ASP A 64 10.67 -11.45 -7.32
N GLU A 65 10.85 -12.69 -7.79
CA GLU A 65 9.73 -13.54 -8.19
C GLU A 65 9.01 -14.07 -6.93
N TRP A 66 7.82 -13.52 -6.67
CA TRP A 66 7.03 -13.86 -5.51
C TRP A 66 5.54 -13.60 -5.76
N GLN A 67 4.69 -14.38 -5.11
CA GLN A 67 3.24 -14.17 -5.10
C GLN A 67 2.69 -14.33 -3.68
N PRO A 68 1.65 -13.57 -3.32
CA PRO A 68 1.02 -13.71 -2.01
C PRO A 68 0.36 -15.09 -1.88
N ILE A 69 0.56 -15.74 -0.75
CA ILE A 69 -0.07 -17.03 -0.41
C ILE A 69 -1.57 -16.85 -0.20
N GLN A 70 -1.95 -15.75 0.46
CA GLN A 70 -3.35 -15.42 0.72
C GLN A 70 -3.75 -14.12 0.04
N VAL A 71 -4.96 -14.07 -0.52
CA VAL A 71 -5.52 -12.86 -1.11
C VAL A 71 -5.81 -11.83 0.00
N PRO A 72 -5.33 -10.58 -0.11
CA PRO A 72 -5.68 -9.53 0.84
C PRO A 72 -7.19 -9.29 0.87
N ALA A 73 -7.77 -9.17 2.06
CA ALA A 73 -9.17 -8.78 2.22
C ALA A 73 -9.28 -7.25 2.11
N ILE A 74 -10.08 -6.75 1.18
CA ILE A 74 -10.23 -5.31 0.92
C ILE A 74 -11.70 -4.92 1.03
N SER A 75 -11.98 -3.84 1.74
CA SER A 75 -13.28 -3.18 1.74
C SER A 75 -13.11 -1.69 1.53
N PHE A 76 -13.98 -1.11 0.70
CA PHE A 76 -14.05 0.31 0.44
C PHE A 76 -15.46 0.80 0.70
N SER A 77 -15.60 1.89 1.45
CA SER A 77 -16.90 2.44 1.82
C SER A 77 -16.86 3.96 1.89
N GLU A 78 -18.02 4.57 1.63
CA GLU A 78 -18.27 5.97 1.91
C GLU A 78 -19.07 6.08 3.20
N ILE A 79 -18.53 6.76 4.20
CA ILE A 79 -19.15 6.94 5.51
C ILE A 79 -18.99 8.40 5.93
N ASN A 80 -20.11 9.09 6.19
CA ASN A 80 -20.10 10.49 6.66
C ASN A 80 -19.25 11.44 5.80
N ASN A 81 -19.40 11.37 4.47
CA ASN A 81 -18.63 12.17 3.51
C ASN A 81 -17.10 11.93 3.61
N ARG A 82 -16.71 10.69 3.93
CA ARG A 82 -15.33 10.21 3.96
C ARG A 82 -15.23 8.92 3.17
N TYR A 83 -14.10 8.71 2.52
CA TYR A 83 -13.77 7.41 1.95
C TYR A 83 -12.87 6.63 2.91
N GLU A 84 -13.24 5.39 3.16
CA GLU A 84 -12.50 4.46 3.99
C GLU A 84 -12.18 3.20 3.20
N LEU A 85 -10.88 2.94 3.02
CA LEU A 85 -10.35 1.66 2.57
C LEU A 85 -9.79 0.92 3.79
N LYS A 86 -10.22 -0.32 3.99
CA LYS A 86 -9.61 -1.26 4.92
C LYS A 86 -9.00 -2.40 4.12
N ALA A 87 -7.74 -2.72 4.42
CA ALA A 87 -7.05 -3.87 3.87
C ALA A 87 -6.55 -4.75 5.02
N ALA A 88 -6.67 -6.07 4.87
CA ALA A 88 -6.09 -7.05 5.77
C ALA A 88 -5.08 -7.90 5.00
N ILE A 89 -3.83 -7.90 5.47
CA ILE A 89 -2.72 -8.67 4.89
C ILE A 89 -2.43 -9.83 5.84
N ALA A 90 -2.41 -11.05 5.33
CA ALA A 90 -2.04 -12.21 6.10
C ALA A 90 -0.57 -12.13 6.54
N GLN A 91 -0.27 -12.55 7.78
CA GLN A 91 1.12 -12.58 8.27
C GLN A 91 2.04 -13.42 7.39
N THR A 92 1.52 -14.48 6.77
CA THR A 92 2.27 -15.34 5.82
C THR A 92 2.71 -14.62 4.55
N ASN A 93 2.13 -13.46 4.26
CA ASN A 93 2.53 -12.61 3.13
C ASN A 93 3.52 -11.51 3.54
N LEU A 94 3.81 -11.31 4.83
CA LEU A 94 4.80 -10.33 5.25
C LEU A 94 6.23 -10.84 4.96
N PRO A 95 7.22 -9.94 4.83
CA PRO A 95 8.60 -10.38 4.68
C PRO A 95 9.02 -11.30 5.82
N VAL A 96 9.77 -12.34 5.50
CA VAL A 96 10.29 -13.29 6.49
C VAL A 96 11.05 -12.52 7.58
N ASN A 97 10.71 -12.77 8.84
CA ASN A 97 11.23 -12.05 9.99
C ASN A 97 11.73 -13.01 11.08
N ILE A 98 12.80 -13.75 10.76
CA ILE A 98 13.37 -14.82 11.61
C ILE A 98 13.78 -14.27 12.99
N ASN A 99 14.34 -13.05 13.01
CA ASN A 99 14.88 -12.43 14.21
C ASN A 99 13.83 -11.64 15.02
N LYS A 100 12.55 -11.65 14.59
CA LYS A 100 11.44 -10.93 15.24
C LYS A 100 11.76 -9.44 15.46
N GLN A 101 12.41 -8.81 14.49
CA GLN A 101 12.62 -7.36 14.50
C GLN A 101 11.31 -6.62 14.22
N SER A 102 11.25 -5.32 14.51
CA SER A 102 10.09 -4.52 14.17
C SER A 102 9.85 -4.51 12.66
N TYR A 103 8.60 -4.49 12.24
CA TYR A 103 8.28 -4.13 10.87
C TYR A 103 8.29 -2.62 10.73
N GLN A 104 8.86 -2.13 9.64
CA GLN A 104 8.85 -0.73 9.23
C GLN A 104 7.90 -0.57 8.04
N LEU A 105 6.95 0.36 8.15
CA LEU A 105 5.89 0.54 7.18
C LEU A 105 5.94 1.93 6.55
N GLY A 106 5.87 1.96 5.21
CA GLY A 106 5.49 3.13 4.43
C GLY A 106 4.03 2.98 4.01
N ILE A 107 3.19 3.99 4.31
CA ILE A 107 1.80 4.03 3.84
C ILE A 107 1.64 5.23 2.93
N SER A 108 1.10 5.00 1.74
CA SER A 108 0.91 6.03 0.73
C SER A 108 -0.45 5.91 0.03
N ALA A 109 -0.77 6.92 -0.75
CA ALA A 109 -1.91 6.93 -1.66
C ALA A 109 -1.56 7.68 -2.94
N VAL A 110 -2.01 7.13 -4.07
CA VAL A 110 -2.12 7.86 -5.33
C VAL A 110 -3.59 8.23 -5.48
N LEU A 111 -3.90 9.50 -5.69
CA LEU A 111 -5.27 9.96 -5.91
C LEU A 111 -5.37 10.58 -7.29
N GLU A 112 -6.21 10.00 -8.15
CA GLU A 112 -6.50 10.50 -9.50
C GLU A 112 -7.71 11.44 -9.45
N LEU A 113 -7.61 12.58 -10.14
CA LEU A 113 -8.70 13.52 -10.36
C LEU A 113 -9.37 13.26 -11.71
N TYR A 114 -10.62 13.71 -11.87
CA TYR A 114 -11.35 13.56 -13.16
C TYR A 114 -10.70 14.28 -14.34
N ASP A 115 -9.85 15.27 -14.10
CA ASP A 115 -9.08 15.98 -15.13
C ASP A 115 -7.75 15.27 -15.50
N GLY A 116 -7.50 14.09 -14.90
CA GLY A 116 -6.31 13.27 -15.15
C GLY A 116 -5.11 13.63 -14.28
N GLN A 117 -5.17 14.71 -13.47
CA GLN A 117 -4.11 15.03 -12.53
C GLN A 117 -4.03 13.98 -11.41
N LYS A 118 -2.81 13.75 -10.91
CA LYS A 118 -2.54 12.88 -9.77
C LYS A 118 -1.97 13.66 -8.60
N SER A 119 -2.37 13.28 -7.41
CA SER A 119 -1.72 13.71 -6.17
C SER A 119 -1.18 12.50 -5.44
N TYR A 120 -0.02 12.68 -4.82
CA TYR A 120 0.74 11.62 -4.17
C TYR A 120 0.87 11.98 -2.69
N TRP A 121 0.48 11.04 -1.83
CA TRP A 121 0.44 11.23 -0.39
C TRP A 121 1.22 10.11 0.27
N ALA A 122 2.05 10.45 1.25
CA ALA A 122 2.70 9.52 2.14
C ALA A 122 2.87 10.16 3.51
N PHE A 123 3.16 9.37 4.53
CA PHE A 123 3.54 9.91 5.84
C PHE A 123 4.83 10.74 5.79
N LEU A 124 5.77 10.35 4.92
CA LEU A 124 7.00 11.08 4.65
C LEU A 124 7.40 10.91 3.19
N HIS A 125 7.83 12.01 2.56
CA HIS A 125 8.49 12.01 1.24
C HIS A 125 9.98 12.33 1.46
N PRO A 126 10.88 11.32 1.43
CA PRO A 126 12.30 11.55 1.71
C PRO A 126 13.05 12.33 0.62
N SER A 127 12.47 12.45 -0.57
CA SER A 127 13.08 13.10 -1.73
C SER A 127 12.14 14.14 -2.37
N GLU A 128 12.68 14.97 -3.26
CA GLU A 128 11.91 16.04 -3.94
C GLU A 128 10.74 15.51 -4.77
N ARG A 129 10.87 14.31 -5.34
CA ARG A 129 9.83 13.66 -6.14
C ARG A 129 9.19 12.54 -5.33
N PRO A 130 7.88 12.26 -5.50
CA PRO A 130 7.27 11.11 -4.87
C PRO A 130 7.99 9.81 -5.26
N ASP A 131 8.62 9.17 -4.28
CA ASP A 131 9.22 7.85 -4.40
C ASP A 131 8.88 7.03 -3.16
N PHE A 132 7.82 6.24 -3.25
CA PHE A 132 7.31 5.44 -2.13
C PHE A 132 8.22 4.24 -1.79
N HIS A 133 9.13 3.86 -2.69
CA HIS A 133 10.11 2.79 -2.46
C HIS A 133 11.30 3.24 -1.61
N HIS A 134 11.44 4.54 -1.32
CA HIS A 134 12.55 5.04 -0.53
C HIS A 134 12.40 4.59 0.93
N ARG A 135 13.35 3.79 1.43
CA ARG A 135 13.27 3.13 2.75
C ARG A 135 13.07 4.11 3.91
N ASP A 136 13.69 5.30 3.84
CA ASP A 136 13.50 6.36 4.84
C ASP A 136 12.03 6.84 4.97
N GLY A 137 11.17 6.56 4.00
CA GLY A 137 9.73 6.85 4.07
C GLY A 137 8.95 5.85 4.94
N PHE A 138 9.57 4.76 5.38
CA PHE A 138 8.92 3.66 6.10
C PHE A 138 8.97 3.94 7.61
N ILE A 139 8.34 5.05 8.01
CA ILE A 139 8.52 5.64 9.33
C ILE A 139 7.64 5.04 10.43
N LEU A 140 6.63 4.23 10.07
CA LEU A 140 5.76 3.59 11.04
C LEU A 140 6.40 2.28 11.50
N SER A 141 6.36 1.99 12.79
CA SER A 141 6.91 0.75 13.35
C SER A 141 5.81 -0.09 13.99
N ILE A 142 5.83 -1.40 13.74
CA ILE A 142 4.93 -2.38 14.34
C ILE A 142 5.77 -3.50 14.95
N ASN A 143 5.57 -3.79 16.23
CA ASN A 143 6.24 -4.91 16.86
C ASN A 143 5.59 -6.22 16.36
N PRO A 144 6.36 -7.23 15.92
CA PRO A 144 5.79 -8.49 15.45
C PRO A 144 4.96 -9.22 16.51
N ASN A 145 5.16 -8.94 17.80
CA ASN A 145 4.35 -9.51 18.88
C ASN A 145 2.97 -8.83 19.04
N GLU A 146 2.73 -7.71 18.35
CA GLU A 146 1.46 -6.98 18.35
C GLU A 146 0.57 -7.36 17.17
N ILE A 147 1.10 -8.10 16.19
CA ILE A 147 0.37 -8.59 15.02
C ILE A 147 -0.45 -9.80 15.47
N ARG A 148 -1.78 -9.66 15.41
CA ARG A 148 -2.75 -10.70 15.75
C ARG A 148 -3.17 -11.50 14.53
#